data_AF-A0A958G1P0-F1
#
_entry.id   AF-A0A958G1P0-F1
#
_cell.length_a   1.000
_cell.length_b   1.000
_cell.length_c   1.000
_cell.angle_alpha   90.00
_cell.angle_beta   90.00
_cell.angle_gamma   90.00
#
_symmetry.space_group_name_H-M   'P 1'
#
loop_
_entity.id
_entity.type
_entity.pdbx_description
1 polymer ?
#
loop_
_entity_poly.entity_id
_entity_poly.type
_entity_poly.pdbx_seq_one_letter_code
_entity_poly.pdbx_strand_id
1 'polypeptide(L)'
;MVRICKKAIFLFVVVCLVTPHSYAAVDCEGKIETACRVSVKKAEKLEAKAIKLTKRAEKYKARFIKRWSKRCEKSDALTTLSSRCERMQAAYESKFEAFSSRLQNFQDTVAISAETAVNACSGQCVISLEELRIVEERVPNESQEDSQGDSQEEVNEQTDAAMQYLKAQQPVQGANVGISLAASRSGVIFAGTDGEMVNGQKRGAVHVFERLEGSSEYQHTARIIANEPRQGKDMGFRIATSYDGRTLVASAISVGIVYVFERAEDGWHETARLRRGQDQGGFGSSLAVSEDGNVIFVAAPGASVYDPEQPQRGRLVNAGGVQIYQRTESGWVPSIFVQEPQPYSLTNCAQDIAYSQGVLVFGCPFAGRGIDYAGWIQLFEVELDGSRARHLEKIDSPNAQEGGYFGFSVAIDSDVLAVGAIGEAETGRAYIFNRDSEGYNVVREVTPINTQNRASFGWDIAALEGRVVVGAPDSHRVNFYAGSVHEYVKRDATWVEAGLYSATPTADRYDRFGKSVALLSDSVIAGAPNEDSGGSDPNDNSLPESGALYKIPVQ
;
A
#
# COMPACT_ATOMS: atom_id res chain seq x y z
N MET A 1 -23.81 -0.84 26.44
CA MET A 1 -23.90 -0.43 25.03
C MET A 1 -22.95 -1.22 24.16
N VAL A 2 -21.63 -1.21 24.41
CA VAL A 2 -20.61 -1.92 23.61
C VAL A 2 -20.96 -3.38 23.27
N ARG A 3 -21.45 -4.18 24.23
CA ARG A 3 -21.88 -5.58 23.97
C ARG A 3 -23.12 -5.70 23.08
N ILE A 4 -24.01 -4.71 23.12
CA ILE A 4 -25.19 -4.64 22.24
C ILE A 4 -24.74 -4.19 20.84
N CYS A 5 -23.81 -3.24 20.74
CA CYS A 5 -23.18 -2.80 19.49
C CYS A 5 -22.42 -3.95 18.79
N LYS A 6 -21.62 -4.72 19.52
CA LYS A 6 -20.93 -5.89 18.96
C LYS A 6 -21.89 -6.95 18.42
N LYS A 7 -23.05 -7.15 19.07
CA LYS A 7 -24.09 -8.07 18.59
C LYS A 7 -24.85 -7.54 17.37
N ALA A 8 -25.05 -6.23 17.26
CA ALA A 8 -25.66 -5.61 16.08
C ALA A 8 -24.72 -5.67 14.86
N ILE A 9 -23.43 -5.38 15.06
CA ILE A 9 -22.38 -5.51 14.03
C ILE A 9 -22.21 -6.96 13.57
N PHE A 10 -22.26 -7.93 14.49
CA PHE A 10 -22.19 -9.35 14.14
C PHE A 10 -23.43 -9.83 13.36
N LEU A 11 -24.64 -9.39 13.75
CA LEU A 11 -25.84 -9.66 12.95
C LEU A 11 -25.75 -9.02 11.55
N PHE A 12 -25.13 -7.85 11.44
CA PHE A 12 -24.90 -7.11 10.20
C PHE A 12 -23.96 -7.82 9.22
N VAL A 13 -22.83 -8.37 9.69
CA VAL A 13 -21.94 -9.21 8.86
C VAL A 13 -22.70 -10.40 8.28
N VAL A 14 -23.61 -10.99 9.06
CA VAL A 14 -24.44 -12.13 8.62
C VAL A 14 -25.55 -11.70 7.63
N VAL A 15 -25.99 -10.44 7.60
CA VAL A 15 -26.93 -9.94 6.57
C VAL A 15 -26.21 -9.73 5.24
N CYS A 16 -25.06 -9.05 5.25
CA CYS A 16 -24.28 -8.74 4.04
C CYS A 16 -23.76 -10.00 3.34
N LEU A 17 -23.51 -11.09 4.08
CA LEU A 17 -23.10 -12.38 3.51
C LEU A 17 -24.26 -13.19 2.90
N VAL A 18 -25.52 -12.82 3.16
CA VAL A 18 -26.71 -13.62 2.78
C VAL A 18 -27.56 -12.94 1.68
N THR A 19 -27.24 -11.72 1.26
CA THR A 19 -27.83 -11.11 0.05
C THR A 19 -27.05 -11.56 -1.19
N PRO A 20 -27.63 -12.37 -2.09
CA PRO A 20 -26.94 -12.81 -3.30
C PRO A 20 -26.88 -11.66 -4.32
N HIS A 21 -25.68 -11.17 -4.61
CA HIS A 21 -25.41 -10.31 -5.79
C HIS A 21 -24.87 -11.12 -6.99
N SER A 22 -24.99 -12.44 -6.96
CA SER A 22 -24.42 -13.32 -7.97
C SER A 22 -25.48 -14.19 -8.61
N TYR A 23 -26.37 -13.61 -9.42
CA TYR A 23 -27.11 -14.33 -10.47
C TYR A 23 -27.53 -13.35 -11.58
N ALA A 24 -26.59 -13.01 -12.46
CA ALA A 24 -26.90 -12.48 -13.78
C ALA A 24 -25.86 -13.01 -14.78
N ALA A 25 -25.99 -14.31 -15.07
CA ALA A 25 -25.70 -14.99 -16.32
C ALA A 25 -25.57 -16.49 -16.02
N VAL A 26 -26.18 -17.31 -16.87
CA VAL A 26 -26.23 -18.79 -16.87
C VAL A 26 -27.45 -19.39 -16.15
N ASP A 27 -28.47 -19.61 -17.00
CA ASP A 27 -29.55 -20.62 -16.99
C ASP A 27 -30.41 -20.80 -15.72
N CYS A 28 -31.68 -20.39 -15.81
CA CYS A 28 -32.66 -20.39 -14.73
C CYS A 28 -33.75 -21.47 -14.92
N GLU A 29 -33.56 -22.66 -14.35
CA GLU A 29 -34.68 -23.55 -13.98
C GLU A 29 -34.90 -23.54 -12.45
N GLY A 30 -36.01 -22.91 -12.00
CA GLY A 30 -36.78 -23.18 -10.77
C GLY A 30 -36.13 -23.02 -9.38
N LYS A 31 -34.81 -23.13 -9.22
CA LYS A 31 -34.13 -23.14 -7.91
C LYS A 31 -33.74 -21.73 -7.42
N ILE A 32 -33.58 -20.78 -8.34
CA ILE A 32 -33.12 -19.41 -8.05
C ILE A 32 -34.23 -18.57 -7.38
N GLU A 33 -35.49 -18.73 -7.80
CA GLU A 33 -36.62 -17.97 -7.22
C GLU A 33 -36.86 -18.29 -5.74
N THR A 34 -36.67 -19.56 -5.35
CA THR A 34 -36.86 -20.00 -3.95
C THR A 34 -35.71 -19.50 -3.06
N ALA A 35 -34.47 -19.50 -3.57
CA ALA A 35 -33.30 -18.99 -2.86
C ALA A 35 -33.37 -17.46 -2.65
N CYS A 36 -33.84 -16.71 -3.65
CA CYS A 36 -34.08 -15.27 -3.52
C CYS A 36 -35.16 -14.95 -2.47
N ARG A 37 -36.32 -15.62 -2.50
CA ARG A 37 -37.40 -15.37 -1.51
C ARG A 37 -37.00 -15.70 -0.07
N VAL A 38 -36.17 -16.73 0.13
CA VAL A 38 -35.65 -17.10 1.46
C VAL A 38 -34.65 -16.06 1.98
N SER A 39 -33.81 -15.51 1.09
CA SER A 39 -32.80 -14.50 1.43
C SER A 39 -33.43 -13.15 1.78
N VAL A 40 -34.45 -12.71 1.03
CA VAL A 40 -35.21 -11.48 1.32
C VAL A 40 -35.90 -11.56 2.69
N LYS A 41 -36.62 -12.65 3.00
CA LYS A 41 -37.27 -12.83 4.32
C LYS A 41 -36.28 -12.89 5.49
N LYS A 42 -35.03 -13.30 5.24
CA LYS A 42 -33.97 -13.34 6.26
C LYS A 42 -33.39 -11.95 6.49
N ALA A 43 -33.24 -11.14 5.44
CA ALA A 43 -32.85 -9.74 5.52
C ALA A 43 -33.90 -8.91 6.30
N GLU A 44 -35.18 -9.02 5.97
CA GLU A 44 -36.29 -8.32 6.68
C GLU A 44 -36.32 -8.65 8.19
N LYS A 45 -36.08 -9.91 8.56
CA LYS A 45 -36.01 -10.35 9.97
C LYS A 45 -34.81 -9.78 10.71
N LEU A 46 -33.70 -9.56 10.03
CA LEU A 46 -32.48 -9.00 10.61
C LEU A 46 -32.60 -7.49 10.77
N GLU A 47 -33.23 -6.82 9.80
CA GLU A 47 -33.60 -5.40 9.88
C GLU A 47 -34.55 -5.11 11.07
N ALA A 48 -35.61 -5.90 11.23
CA ALA A 48 -36.53 -5.77 12.36
C ALA A 48 -35.83 -5.97 13.73
N LYS A 49 -34.80 -6.83 13.78
CA LYS A 49 -33.98 -7.02 14.99
C LYS A 49 -33.06 -5.82 15.24
N ALA A 50 -32.47 -5.23 14.19
CA ALA A 50 -31.66 -4.03 14.30
C ALA A 50 -32.47 -2.84 14.84
N ILE A 51 -33.66 -2.58 14.26
CA ILE A 51 -34.59 -1.53 14.72
C ILE A 51 -34.95 -1.71 16.21
N LYS A 52 -35.21 -2.94 16.65
CA LYS A 52 -35.55 -3.24 18.06
C LYS A 52 -34.36 -3.03 19.01
N LEU A 53 -33.14 -3.25 18.56
CA LEU A 53 -31.92 -3.00 19.33
C LEU A 53 -31.64 -1.49 19.43
N THR A 54 -31.89 -0.72 18.37
CA THR A 54 -31.81 0.74 18.36
C THR A 54 -32.79 1.37 19.36
N LYS A 55 -34.07 1.00 19.31
CA LYS A 55 -35.08 1.48 20.29
C LYS A 55 -34.72 1.13 21.74
N ARG A 56 -34.04 0.00 21.96
CA ARG A 56 -33.49 -0.36 23.28
C ARG A 56 -32.32 0.54 23.68
N ALA A 57 -31.40 0.84 22.76
CA ALA A 57 -30.27 1.73 23.01
C ALA A 57 -30.72 3.14 23.39
N GLU A 58 -31.73 3.69 22.71
CA GLU A 58 -32.35 4.99 23.05
C GLU A 58 -32.98 4.98 24.44
N LYS A 59 -33.70 3.91 24.79
CA LYS A 59 -34.29 3.76 26.14
C LYS A 59 -33.20 3.66 27.23
N TYR A 60 -32.04 3.07 26.92
CA TYR A 60 -30.89 3.07 27.81
C TYR A 60 -30.23 4.46 27.92
N LYS A 61 -30.14 5.22 26.82
CA LYS A 61 -29.69 6.64 26.81
C LYS A 61 -30.56 7.48 27.74
N ALA A 62 -31.87 7.44 27.58
CA ALA A 62 -32.81 8.21 28.42
C ALA A 62 -32.68 7.87 29.91
N ARG A 63 -32.48 6.60 30.26
CA ARG A 63 -32.26 6.16 31.65
C ARG A 63 -30.90 6.56 32.21
N PHE A 64 -29.86 6.54 31.39
CA PHE A 64 -28.52 6.95 31.78
C PHE A 64 -28.45 8.46 32.02
N ILE A 65 -28.97 9.27 31.09
CA ILE A 65 -29.08 10.73 31.23
C ILE A 65 -29.87 11.10 32.48
N LYS A 66 -31.04 10.46 32.71
CA LYS A 66 -31.85 10.71 33.91
C LYS A 66 -31.14 10.34 35.23
N ARG A 67 -30.33 9.27 35.25
CA ARG A 67 -29.55 8.88 36.44
C ARG A 67 -28.33 9.78 36.65
N TRP A 68 -27.74 10.27 35.57
CA TRP A 68 -26.55 11.10 35.59
C TRP A 68 -26.87 12.55 35.97
N SER A 69 -27.91 13.15 35.39
CA SER A 69 -28.44 14.46 35.76
C SER A 69 -28.79 14.53 37.26
N LYS A 70 -29.43 13.49 37.80
CA LYS A 70 -29.72 13.36 39.24
C LYS A 70 -28.47 13.21 40.14
N ARG A 71 -27.33 12.82 39.56
CA ARG A 71 -26.03 12.71 40.24
C ARG A 71 -25.27 14.04 40.22
N CYS A 72 -25.45 14.83 39.16
CA CYS A 72 -24.93 16.20 39.05
C CYS A 72 -25.64 17.16 40.01
N GLU A 73 -26.98 17.11 40.13
CA GLU A 73 -27.77 17.91 41.10
C GLU A 73 -27.37 17.67 42.57
N LYS A 74 -26.86 16.47 42.89
CA LYS A 74 -26.35 16.16 44.24
C LYS A 74 -24.94 16.72 44.51
N SER A 75 -24.27 17.26 43.49
CA SER A 75 -22.86 17.71 43.58
C SER A 75 -22.70 19.24 43.60
N ASP A 76 -23.81 19.99 43.64
CA ASP A 76 -23.88 21.46 43.64
C ASP A 76 -23.19 22.18 44.84
N ALA A 77 -22.35 21.49 45.60
CA ALA A 77 -21.51 22.09 46.64
C ALA A 77 -20.15 22.64 46.14
N LEU A 78 -19.77 22.40 44.87
CA LEU A 78 -18.47 22.83 44.32
C LEU A 78 -18.59 23.27 42.85
N THR A 79 -18.43 24.57 42.58
CA THR A 79 -18.58 25.22 41.26
C THR A 79 -17.66 24.65 40.16
N THR A 80 -16.55 24.01 40.51
CA THR A 80 -15.65 23.33 39.55
C THR A 80 -16.18 21.99 39.03
N LEU A 81 -17.08 21.33 39.76
CA LEU A 81 -17.64 20.03 39.34
C LEU A 81 -18.72 20.19 38.25
N SER A 82 -19.50 21.28 38.26
CA SER A 82 -20.59 21.48 37.28
C SER A 82 -20.04 21.69 35.86
N SER A 83 -19.00 22.50 35.68
CA SER A 83 -18.36 22.75 34.37
C SER A 83 -17.72 21.51 33.74
N ARG A 84 -17.28 20.55 34.56
CA ARG A 84 -16.70 19.27 34.10
C ARG A 84 -17.80 18.30 33.67
N CYS A 85 -18.94 18.32 34.38
CA CYS A 85 -20.13 17.56 34.02
C CYS A 85 -20.76 18.04 32.71
N GLU A 86 -20.86 19.36 32.49
CA GLU A 86 -21.38 19.95 31.26
C GLU A 86 -20.52 19.60 30.02
N ARG A 87 -19.19 19.73 30.12
CA ARG A 87 -18.28 19.35 29.02
C ARG A 87 -18.33 17.87 28.66
N MET A 88 -18.43 16.99 29.66
CA MET A 88 -18.57 15.56 29.42
C MET A 88 -19.94 15.19 28.83
N GLN A 89 -21.00 15.87 29.25
CA GLN A 89 -22.34 15.67 28.68
C GLN A 89 -22.36 16.08 27.20
N ALA A 90 -21.83 17.26 26.87
CA ALA A 90 -21.72 17.74 25.49
C ALA A 90 -20.88 16.82 24.60
N ALA A 91 -19.73 16.32 25.09
CA ALA A 91 -18.90 15.37 24.36
C ALA A 91 -19.61 14.02 24.10
N TYR A 92 -20.49 13.61 25.00
CA TYR A 92 -21.26 12.36 24.85
C TYR A 92 -22.47 12.54 23.92
N GLU A 93 -23.12 13.70 23.96
CA GLU A 93 -24.20 14.07 23.03
C GLU A 93 -23.67 14.17 21.60
N SER A 94 -22.52 14.83 21.39
CA SER A 94 -21.85 14.94 20.08
C SER A 94 -21.46 13.56 19.50
N LYS A 95 -20.82 12.69 20.31
CA LYS A 95 -20.49 11.32 19.85
C LYS A 95 -21.74 10.49 19.53
N PHE A 96 -22.87 10.78 20.17
CA PHE A 96 -24.13 10.09 19.90
C PHE A 96 -24.84 10.64 18.66
N GLU A 97 -24.80 11.95 18.41
CA GLU A 97 -25.33 12.56 17.18
C GLU A 97 -24.58 12.06 15.94
N ALA A 98 -23.25 11.99 16.01
CA ALA A 98 -22.43 11.38 14.95
C ALA A 98 -22.82 9.91 14.71
N PHE A 99 -23.15 9.17 15.77
CA PHE A 99 -23.66 7.80 15.65
C PHE A 99 -25.08 7.74 15.07
N SER A 100 -25.97 8.65 15.45
CA SER A 100 -27.35 8.73 14.96
C SER A 100 -27.40 9.11 13.48
N SER A 101 -26.53 10.03 13.04
CA SER A 101 -26.38 10.41 11.63
C SER A 101 -25.86 9.24 10.78
N ARG A 102 -24.84 8.52 11.28
CA ARG A 102 -24.37 7.27 10.63
C ARG A 102 -25.46 6.19 10.56
N LEU A 103 -26.37 6.15 11.54
CA LEU A 103 -27.48 5.22 11.56
C LEU A 103 -28.61 5.61 10.60
N GLN A 104 -28.89 6.91 10.44
CA GLN A 104 -29.88 7.41 9.48
C GLN A 104 -29.40 7.19 8.04
N ASN A 105 -28.16 7.57 7.72
CA ASN A 105 -27.55 7.29 6.41
C ASN A 105 -27.56 5.78 6.09
N PHE A 106 -27.41 4.93 7.12
CA PHE A 106 -27.53 3.48 6.99
C PHE A 106 -28.96 3.02 6.70
N GLN A 107 -29.98 3.59 7.35
CA GLN A 107 -31.40 3.28 7.06
C GLN A 107 -31.77 3.66 5.62
N ASP A 108 -31.27 4.80 5.15
CA ASP A 108 -31.50 5.29 3.79
C ASP A 108 -30.80 4.37 2.75
N THR A 109 -29.57 3.92 3.04
CA THR A 109 -28.83 2.98 2.18
C THR A 109 -29.50 1.61 2.09
N VAL A 110 -30.06 1.10 3.18
CA VAL A 110 -30.79 -0.18 3.21
C VAL A 110 -32.11 -0.10 2.43
N ALA A 111 -32.84 1.02 2.54
CA ALA A 111 -34.06 1.25 1.77
C ALA A 111 -33.79 1.24 0.25
N ILE A 112 -32.72 1.93 -0.18
CA ILE A 112 -32.27 1.96 -1.58
C ILE A 112 -31.87 0.56 -2.07
N SER A 113 -31.13 -0.20 -1.24
CA SER A 113 -30.68 -1.55 -1.60
C SER A 113 -31.83 -2.55 -1.72
N ALA A 114 -32.85 -2.43 -0.87
CA ALA A 114 -34.04 -3.28 -0.91
C ALA A 114 -34.93 -2.98 -2.13
N GLU A 115 -35.09 -1.71 -2.47
CA GLU A 115 -35.83 -1.28 -3.66
C GLU A 115 -35.14 -1.75 -4.95
N THR A 116 -33.80 -1.67 -4.99
CA THR A 116 -32.98 -2.16 -6.11
C THR A 116 -33.09 -3.69 -6.29
N ALA A 117 -33.08 -4.45 -5.18
CA ALA A 117 -33.21 -5.91 -5.21
C ALA A 117 -34.62 -6.39 -5.63
N VAL A 118 -35.67 -5.64 -5.27
CA VAL A 118 -37.06 -5.90 -5.71
C VAL A 118 -37.24 -5.62 -7.21
N ASN A 119 -36.62 -4.56 -7.72
CA ASN A 119 -36.63 -4.23 -9.15
C ASN A 119 -35.82 -5.24 -9.99
N ALA A 120 -34.68 -5.72 -9.47
CA ALA A 120 -33.89 -6.78 -10.11
C ALA A 120 -34.63 -8.14 -10.16
N CYS A 121 -35.53 -8.41 -9.21
CA CYS A 121 -36.31 -9.65 -9.17
C CYS A 121 -37.61 -9.60 -9.99
N SER A 122 -38.05 -8.43 -10.46
CA SER A 122 -39.34 -8.26 -11.17
C SER A 122 -39.19 -7.99 -12.68
N GLY A 123 -37.96 -7.83 -13.19
CA GLY A 123 -37.69 -7.60 -14.61
C GLY A 123 -37.74 -8.88 -15.47
N GLN A 124 -38.69 -8.93 -16.42
CA GLN A 124 -38.73 -9.96 -17.47
C GLN A 124 -37.44 -9.94 -18.31
N CYS A 125 -36.85 -11.11 -18.46
CA CYS A 125 -35.62 -11.34 -19.19
C CYS A 125 -35.88 -11.37 -20.71
N VAL A 126 -35.69 -10.24 -21.42
CA VAL A 126 -35.45 -10.21 -22.88
C VAL A 126 -34.61 -8.98 -23.20
N ILE A 127 -33.35 -9.15 -23.60
CA ILE A 127 -32.67 -8.18 -24.49
C ILE A 127 -31.90 -8.99 -25.54
N SER A 128 -32.37 -8.93 -26.79
CA SER A 128 -31.66 -9.38 -27.98
C SER A 128 -30.81 -8.23 -28.55
N LEU A 129 -29.68 -8.58 -29.16
CA LEU A 129 -28.55 -7.75 -29.61
C LEU A 129 -28.82 -6.67 -30.70
N GLU A 130 -30.01 -6.10 -30.83
CA GLU A 130 -30.34 -5.21 -31.97
C GLU A 130 -30.68 -3.73 -31.61
N GLU A 131 -30.69 -3.30 -30.35
CA GLU A 131 -31.14 -1.94 -29.96
C GLU A 131 -30.03 -1.01 -29.42
N LEU A 132 -28.84 -1.04 -30.02
CA LEU A 132 -27.77 -0.05 -29.77
C LEU A 132 -27.61 0.94 -30.92
N ARG A 133 -28.73 1.39 -31.51
CA ARG A 133 -28.69 2.46 -32.52
C ARG A 133 -29.88 3.40 -32.37
N ILE A 134 -29.56 4.69 -32.29
CA ILE A 134 -30.43 5.89 -32.32
C ILE A 134 -30.97 6.29 -30.94
N VAL A 135 -30.42 7.37 -30.37
CA VAL A 135 -31.11 8.69 -30.22
C VAL A 135 -30.05 9.75 -29.94
N GLU A 136 -29.69 10.51 -30.99
CA GLU A 136 -29.32 11.93 -30.86
C GLU A 136 -30.61 12.77 -30.72
N GLU A 137 -30.46 13.93 -30.09
CA GLU A 137 -31.35 15.12 -30.05
C GLU A 137 -32.36 15.32 -28.89
N ARG A 138 -32.03 16.40 -28.13
CA ARG A 138 -32.85 17.53 -27.65
C ARG A 138 -33.82 17.37 -26.47
N VAL A 139 -33.50 18.10 -25.39
CA VAL A 139 -34.40 18.99 -24.61
C VAL A 139 -33.56 20.19 -24.09
N PRO A 140 -34.11 21.43 -24.00
CA PRO A 140 -33.36 22.69 -24.22
C PRO A 140 -32.85 23.43 -22.97
N ASN A 141 -31.98 24.42 -23.26
CA ASN A 141 -31.44 25.50 -22.41
C ASN A 141 -32.45 26.15 -21.44
N GLU A 142 -32.01 26.39 -20.20
CA GLU A 142 -31.97 27.73 -19.57
C GLU A 142 -31.26 27.70 -18.21
N SER A 143 -30.02 28.20 -18.15
CA SER A 143 -29.53 29.23 -17.22
C SER A 143 -28.01 29.35 -17.37
N GLN A 144 -27.59 30.50 -17.90
CA GLN A 144 -26.20 30.93 -17.92
C GLN A 144 -25.79 31.34 -16.51
N GLU A 145 -24.57 30.94 -16.08
CA GLU A 145 -23.54 31.89 -15.65
C GLU A 145 -22.19 31.17 -15.45
N ASP A 146 -21.19 31.73 -16.13
CA ASP A 146 -19.74 31.75 -15.91
C ASP A 146 -18.89 30.47 -15.98
N SER A 147 -18.31 30.35 -17.18
CA SER A 147 -17.08 29.67 -17.55
C SER A 147 -15.84 30.19 -16.83
N GLN A 148 -15.05 29.29 -16.24
CA GLN A 148 -13.58 29.30 -16.39
C GLN A 148 -13.12 27.86 -16.62
N GLY A 149 -12.49 27.65 -17.77
CA GLY A 149 -12.07 26.35 -18.26
C GLY A 149 -10.87 25.82 -17.50
N ASP A 150 -10.93 24.53 -17.17
CA ASP A 150 -9.78 23.71 -16.88
C ASP A 150 -9.75 22.62 -17.95
N SER A 151 -8.76 22.67 -18.83
CA SER A 151 -8.57 21.70 -19.90
C SER A 151 -8.13 20.37 -19.29
N GLN A 152 -9.08 19.46 -19.10
CA GLN A 152 -8.77 18.06 -18.79
C GLN A 152 -8.10 17.44 -20.01
N GLU A 153 -6.78 17.24 -19.95
CA GLU A 153 -6.07 16.38 -20.90
C GLU A 153 -6.59 14.95 -20.72
N GLU A 154 -7.19 14.38 -21.78
CA GLU A 154 -7.53 12.97 -21.86
C GLU A 154 -6.23 12.14 -21.75
N VAL A 155 -6.07 11.44 -20.64
CA VAL A 155 -4.99 10.46 -20.47
C VAL A 155 -5.26 9.29 -21.41
N ASN A 156 -4.46 9.15 -22.46
CA ASN A 156 -4.46 7.97 -23.30
C ASN A 156 -4.02 6.77 -22.46
N GLU A 157 -4.95 5.88 -22.15
CA GLU A 157 -4.67 4.55 -21.63
C GLU A 157 -3.76 3.86 -22.65
N GLN A 158 -2.48 3.69 -22.31
CA GLN A 158 -1.52 3.08 -23.22
C GLN A 158 -1.67 1.55 -23.10
N THR A 159 -2.82 1.06 -23.57
CA THR A 159 -3.27 -0.34 -23.48
C THR A 159 -2.51 -1.30 -24.41
N ASP A 160 -1.64 -0.78 -25.29
CA ASP A 160 -0.96 -1.56 -26.34
C ASP A 160 0.58 -1.41 -26.34
N ALA A 161 1.21 -0.97 -25.24
CA ALA A 161 2.65 -1.19 -25.11
C ALA A 161 2.86 -2.71 -25.06
N ALA A 162 3.69 -3.28 -25.94
CA ALA A 162 4.02 -4.71 -25.94
C ALA A 162 4.79 -5.05 -24.65
N MET A 163 4.05 -5.25 -23.55
CA MET A 163 4.60 -5.59 -22.26
C MET A 163 5.21 -6.99 -22.36
N GLN A 164 6.43 -7.14 -21.86
CA GLN A 164 7.03 -8.45 -21.75
C GLN A 164 6.55 -9.10 -20.44
N TYR A 165 5.92 -10.26 -20.57
CA TYR A 165 5.50 -11.08 -19.44
C TYR A 165 6.68 -11.92 -18.93
N LEU A 166 7.06 -11.74 -17.66
CA LEU A 166 8.20 -12.41 -17.04
C LEU A 166 7.72 -13.38 -15.95
N LYS A 167 8.07 -14.65 -16.13
CA LYS A 167 7.76 -15.73 -15.20
C LYS A 167 9.03 -16.44 -14.74
N ALA A 168 9.07 -16.83 -13.47
CA ALA A 168 10.10 -17.72 -12.95
C ALA A 168 10.11 -19.05 -13.73
N GLN A 169 11.30 -19.61 -13.98
CA GLN A 169 11.37 -20.99 -14.48
C GLN A 169 10.87 -21.93 -13.39
N GLN A 170 9.95 -22.84 -13.76
CA GLN A 170 9.31 -23.78 -12.84
C GLN A 170 8.55 -23.05 -11.71
N PRO A 171 7.50 -22.28 -12.06
CA PRO A 171 6.76 -21.53 -11.05
C PRO A 171 6.15 -22.48 -10.03
N VAL A 172 5.98 -21.96 -8.81
CA VAL A 172 5.46 -22.71 -7.67
C VAL A 172 4.17 -22.06 -7.20
N GLN A 173 3.14 -22.86 -6.94
CA GLN A 173 1.88 -22.38 -6.40
C GLN A 173 2.07 -21.65 -5.06
N GLY A 174 1.50 -20.47 -4.91
CA GLY A 174 1.62 -19.66 -3.70
C GLY A 174 3.03 -19.11 -3.44
N ALA A 175 3.90 -19.10 -4.46
CA ALA A 175 5.21 -18.48 -4.37
C ALA A 175 5.10 -16.96 -4.21
N ASN A 176 4.11 -16.33 -4.83
CA ASN A 176 3.98 -14.88 -4.85
C ASN A 176 5.23 -14.18 -5.39
N VAL A 177 5.75 -14.62 -6.55
CA VAL A 177 6.90 -13.94 -7.18
C VAL A 177 6.51 -12.50 -7.54
N GLY A 178 7.31 -11.52 -7.14
CA GLY A 178 7.03 -10.10 -7.36
C GLY A 178 6.42 -9.38 -6.16
N ILE A 179 6.51 -9.94 -4.94
CA ILE A 179 6.15 -9.21 -3.71
C ILE A 179 7.08 -8.04 -3.42
N SER A 180 8.31 -8.08 -3.94
CA SER A 180 9.28 -7.00 -3.91
C SER A 180 10.12 -7.03 -5.17
N LEU A 181 10.54 -5.85 -5.64
CA LEU A 181 11.33 -5.68 -6.84
C LEU A 181 12.56 -4.82 -6.56
N ALA A 182 13.65 -5.12 -7.26
CA ALA A 182 14.80 -4.24 -7.38
C ALA A 182 15.33 -4.35 -8.81
N ALA A 183 15.82 -3.25 -9.37
CA ALA A 183 16.40 -3.23 -10.70
C ALA A 183 17.74 -2.47 -10.64
N SER A 184 18.76 -3.01 -11.30
CA SER A 184 20.06 -2.36 -11.41
C SER A 184 20.12 -1.44 -12.62
N ARG A 185 20.98 -0.42 -12.58
CA ARG A 185 21.27 0.42 -13.76
C ARG A 185 21.94 -0.37 -14.89
N SER A 186 22.57 -1.49 -14.57
CA SER A 186 23.13 -2.42 -15.56
C SER A 186 22.08 -3.28 -16.28
N GLY A 187 20.80 -3.20 -15.91
CA GLY A 187 19.73 -3.94 -16.57
C GLY A 187 19.45 -5.33 -16.01
N VAL A 188 19.67 -5.55 -14.72
CA VAL A 188 19.28 -6.78 -14.02
C VAL A 188 18.02 -6.52 -13.22
N ILE A 189 17.02 -7.39 -13.34
CA ILE A 189 15.78 -7.34 -12.57
C ILE A 189 15.81 -8.46 -11.52
N PHE A 190 15.52 -8.10 -10.28
CA PHE A 190 15.38 -9.01 -9.16
C PHE A 190 13.94 -9.00 -8.67
N ALA A 191 13.38 -10.19 -8.43
CA ALA A 191 12.03 -10.35 -7.90
C ALA A 191 12.01 -11.27 -6.68
N GLY A 192 11.59 -10.72 -5.55
CA GLY A 192 11.45 -11.46 -4.30
C GLY A 192 10.17 -12.31 -4.27
N THR A 193 10.23 -13.39 -3.51
CA THR A 193 9.11 -14.29 -3.18
C THR A 193 9.26 -14.72 -1.72
N ASP A 194 8.17 -14.75 -0.94
CA ASP A 194 8.15 -15.30 0.42
C ASP A 194 7.61 -16.73 0.48
N GLY A 195 7.35 -17.33 -0.68
CA GLY A 195 6.59 -18.56 -0.81
C GLY A 195 7.27 -19.70 -1.54
N GLU A 196 8.51 -19.52 -1.97
CA GLU A 196 9.26 -20.56 -2.67
C GLU A 196 9.33 -21.88 -1.88
N MET A 197 9.09 -23.01 -2.55
CA MET A 197 9.18 -24.33 -1.94
C MET A 197 10.59 -24.92 -2.13
N VAL A 198 11.33 -25.08 -1.03
CA VAL A 198 12.67 -25.68 -1.04
C VAL A 198 12.68 -26.94 -0.17
N ASN A 199 12.91 -28.10 -0.79
CA ASN A 199 12.89 -29.41 -0.12
C ASN A 199 11.59 -29.65 0.69
N GLY A 200 10.44 -29.27 0.12
CA GLY A 200 9.13 -29.47 0.74
C GLY A 200 8.77 -28.47 1.86
N GLN A 201 9.54 -27.39 2.03
CA GLN A 201 9.27 -26.34 3.03
C GLN A 201 9.09 -24.98 2.35
N LYS A 202 8.06 -24.23 2.76
CA LYS A 202 7.85 -22.83 2.35
C LYS A 202 9.00 -21.98 2.90
N ARG A 203 9.74 -21.35 2.00
CA ARG A 203 10.91 -20.53 2.28
C ARG A 203 10.70 -19.14 1.72
N GLY A 204 11.34 -18.85 0.61
CA GLY A 204 11.49 -17.57 -0.01
C GLY A 204 12.75 -17.62 -0.86
N ALA A 205 12.80 -16.78 -1.89
CA ALA A 205 13.86 -16.73 -2.87
C ALA A 205 13.89 -15.36 -3.53
N VAL A 206 14.93 -15.14 -4.33
CA VAL A 206 14.98 -14.05 -5.31
C VAL A 206 15.19 -14.65 -6.69
N HIS A 207 14.29 -14.32 -7.61
CA HIS A 207 14.41 -14.65 -9.02
C HIS A 207 15.14 -13.53 -9.75
N VAL A 208 16.06 -13.89 -10.65
CA VAL A 208 16.87 -12.96 -11.43
C VAL A 208 16.45 -13.06 -12.88
N PHE A 209 16.16 -11.91 -13.48
CA PHE A 209 15.85 -11.78 -14.89
C PHE A 209 16.86 -10.85 -15.55
N GLU A 210 17.42 -11.29 -16.66
CA GLU A 210 18.42 -10.54 -17.41
C GLU A 210 18.08 -10.50 -18.87
N ARG A 211 18.53 -9.42 -19.51
CA ARG A 211 18.39 -9.23 -20.94
C ARG A 211 19.14 -10.32 -21.71
N LEU A 212 18.46 -10.95 -22.66
CA LEU A 212 19.05 -11.86 -23.63
C LEU A 212 20.09 -11.13 -24.49
N GLU A 213 21.25 -11.73 -24.68
CA GLU A 213 22.33 -11.15 -25.48
C GLU A 213 21.84 -10.86 -26.91
N GLY A 214 21.99 -9.62 -27.36
CA GLY A 214 21.54 -9.17 -28.68
C GLY A 214 20.02 -8.99 -28.85
N SER A 215 19.21 -9.11 -27.79
CA SER A 215 17.75 -8.95 -27.82
C SER A 215 17.28 -7.82 -26.91
N SER A 216 16.03 -7.35 -27.02
CA SER A 216 15.35 -6.51 -26.01
C SER A 216 14.63 -7.32 -24.93
N GLU A 217 14.51 -8.63 -25.14
CA GLU A 217 13.80 -9.56 -24.27
C GLU A 217 14.61 -9.91 -23.02
N TYR A 218 13.93 -10.01 -21.89
CA TYR A 218 14.46 -10.54 -20.64
C TYR A 218 14.08 -12.02 -20.44
N GLN A 219 14.92 -12.76 -19.75
CA GLN A 219 14.65 -14.14 -19.37
C GLN A 219 15.08 -14.41 -17.93
N HIS A 220 14.48 -15.40 -17.29
CA HIS A 220 14.90 -15.88 -15.98
C HIS A 220 16.26 -16.59 -16.08
N THR A 221 17.28 -16.09 -15.38
CA THR A 221 18.65 -16.63 -15.41
C THR A 221 19.09 -17.30 -14.12
N ALA A 222 18.52 -16.92 -12.97
CA ALA A 222 18.90 -17.51 -11.70
C ALA A 222 17.76 -17.50 -10.68
N ARG A 223 17.79 -18.49 -9.78
CA ARG A 223 17.00 -18.53 -8.54
C ARG A 223 17.96 -18.55 -7.35
N ILE A 224 17.93 -17.51 -6.54
CA ILE A 224 18.80 -17.33 -5.38
C ILE A 224 18.05 -17.74 -4.11
N ILE A 225 18.64 -18.66 -3.35
CA ILE A 225 18.12 -19.14 -2.06
C ILE A 225 19.20 -19.02 -0.99
N ALA A 226 18.81 -18.83 0.26
CA ALA A 226 19.75 -18.87 1.38
C ALA A 226 20.41 -20.26 1.50
N ASN A 227 21.69 -20.29 1.82
CA ASN A 227 22.47 -21.52 2.00
C ASN A 227 21.93 -22.38 3.16
N GLU A 228 21.34 -21.74 4.18
CA GLU A 228 20.83 -22.43 5.35
C GLU A 228 19.29 -22.57 5.37
N PRO A 229 18.79 -23.81 5.31
CA PRO A 229 17.37 -24.13 5.29
C PRO A 229 16.46 -23.47 6.31
N ARG A 230 16.88 -23.41 7.57
CA ARG A 230 16.01 -22.91 8.64
C ARG A 230 15.98 -21.40 8.73
N GLN A 231 16.96 -20.73 8.11
CA GLN A 231 17.13 -19.29 8.22
C GLN A 231 16.54 -18.56 7.00
N GLY A 232 16.50 -19.18 5.81
CA GLY A 232 15.90 -18.58 4.61
C GLY A 232 14.37 -18.60 4.52
N LYS A 233 13.66 -18.77 5.64
CA LYS A 233 12.20 -18.60 5.65
C LYS A 233 11.90 -17.15 5.27
N ASP A 234 10.89 -16.92 4.44
CA ASP A 234 10.46 -15.62 3.89
C ASP A 234 11.57 -14.70 3.33
N MET A 235 12.72 -15.26 2.95
CA MET A 235 13.76 -14.49 2.26
C MET A 235 13.23 -13.95 0.94
N GLY A 236 13.44 -12.67 0.65
CA GLY A 236 12.85 -12.01 -0.53
C GLY A 236 11.62 -11.17 -0.19
N PHE A 237 11.30 -11.03 1.11
CA PHE A 237 10.28 -10.10 1.58
C PHE A 237 10.57 -8.65 1.16
N ARG A 238 11.83 -8.23 1.29
CA ARG A 238 12.38 -7.02 0.66
C ARG A 238 13.73 -7.32 0.06
N ILE A 239 14.03 -6.63 -1.03
CA ILE A 239 15.29 -6.74 -1.75
C ILE A 239 15.80 -5.36 -2.15
N ALA A 240 17.12 -5.23 -2.31
CA ALA A 240 17.75 -4.04 -2.88
C ALA A 240 19.07 -4.45 -3.56
N THR A 241 19.57 -3.65 -4.50
CA THR A 241 20.78 -3.97 -5.27
C THR A 241 21.64 -2.74 -5.54
N SER A 242 22.94 -2.95 -5.75
CA SER A 242 23.89 -1.93 -6.23
C SER A 242 23.58 -1.52 -7.68
N TYR A 243 24.14 -0.40 -8.14
CA TYR A 243 23.90 0.10 -9.50
C TYR A 243 24.36 -0.87 -10.59
N ASP A 244 25.47 -1.57 -10.35
CA ASP A 244 26.00 -2.57 -11.28
C ASP A 244 25.28 -3.92 -11.22
N GLY A 245 24.37 -4.11 -10.26
CA GLY A 245 23.61 -5.34 -10.08
C GLY A 245 24.46 -6.52 -9.63
N ARG A 246 25.62 -6.28 -9.02
CA ARG A 246 26.52 -7.36 -8.52
C ARG A 246 26.34 -7.66 -7.04
N THR A 247 25.87 -6.69 -6.26
CA THR A 247 25.50 -6.88 -4.86
C THR A 247 23.99 -6.89 -4.73
N LEU A 248 23.43 -7.96 -4.16
CA LEU A 248 22.01 -8.11 -3.87
C LEU A 248 21.84 -8.34 -2.37
N VAL A 249 20.93 -7.61 -1.75
CA VAL A 249 20.51 -7.86 -0.38
C VAL A 249 19.06 -8.32 -0.33
N ALA A 250 18.76 -9.29 0.53
CA ALA A 250 17.42 -9.83 0.68
C ALA A 250 17.08 -10.08 2.15
N SER A 251 15.94 -9.56 2.62
CA SER A 251 15.49 -9.78 3.99
C SER A 251 14.64 -11.04 4.14
N ALA A 252 14.83 -11.71 5.26
CA ALA A 252 14.00 -12.77 5.81
C ALA A 252 13.40 -12.27 7.12
N ILE A 253 12.28 -11.55 7.01
CA ILE A 253 11.75 -10.73 8.10
C ILE A 253 11.31 -11.57 9.32
N SER A 254 10.81 -12.80 9.11
CA SER A 254 10.38 -13.67 10.20
C SER A 254 11.49 -14.09 11.17
N VAL A 255 12.74 -14.05 10.70
CA VAL A 255 13.93 -14.45 11.49
C VAL A 255 14.89 -13.30 11.77
N GLY A 256 14.58 -12.10 11.28
CA GLY A 256 15.39 -10.88 11.46
C GLY A 256 16.80 -11.04 10.88
N ILE A 257 16.90 -11.52 9.64
CA ILE A 257 18.17 -11.65 8.91
C ILE A 257 18.06 -10.87 7.60
N VAL A 258 19.15 -10.20 7.23
CA VAL A 258 19.36 -9.73 5.86
C VAL A 258 20.54 -10.50 5.28
N TYR A 259 20.30 -11.18 4.16
CA TYR A 259 21.31 -11.90 3.41
C TYR A 259 21.98 -10.98 2.41
N VAL A 260 23.28 -11.12 2.23
CA VAL A 260 24.05 -10.45 1.19
C VAL A 260 24.53 -11.49 0.21
N PHE A 261 24.23 -11.27 -1.07
CA PHE A 261 24.66 -12.09 -2.18
C PHE A 261 25.53 -11.25 -3.12
N GLU A 262 26.62 -11.85 -3.58
CA GLU A 262 27.52 -11.24 -4.56
C GLU A 262 27.59 -12.10 -5.81
N ARG A 263 27.60 -11.45 -6.97
CA ARG A 263 27.75 -12.11 -8.26
C ARG A 263 29.21 -12.40 -8.59
N ALA A 264 29.53 -13.68 -8.77
CA ALA A 264 30.80 -14.18 -9.28
C ALA A 264 30.65 -14.78 -10.68
N GLU A 265 31.74 -15.33 -11.24
CA GLU A 265 31.75 -15.95 -12.57
C GLU A 265 30.85 -17.20 -12.65
N ASP A 266 30.75 -17.95 -11.57
CA ASP A 266 29.98 -19.19 -11.46
C ASP A 266 28.54 -18.98 -10.91
N GLY A 267 28.14 -17.73 -10.68
CA GLY A 267 26.79 -17.37 -10.25
C GLY A 267 26.75 -16.52 -8.98
N TRP A 268 25.62 -16.62 -8.26
CA TRP A 268 25.36 -15.84 -7.06
C TRP A 268 25.75 -16.60 -5.79
N HIS A 269 26.52 -15.96 -4.91
CA HIS A 269 26.97 -16.56 -3.66
C HIS A 269 26.55 -15.74 -2.45
N GLU A 270 26.02 -16.40 -1.42
CA GLU A 270 25.78 -15.77 -0.12
C GLU A 270 27.13 -15.45 0.55
N THR A 271 27.43 -14.17 0.75
CA THR A 271 28.70 -13.71 1.33
C THR A 271 28.56 -13.21 2.77
N ALA A 272 27.36 -12.83 3.20
CA ALA A 272 27.12 -12.41 4.57
C ALA A 272 25.66 -12.57 5.03
N ARG A 273 25.48 -12.51 6.35
CA ARG A 273 24.19 -12.45 7.04
C ARG A 273 24.24 -11.34 8.09
N LEU A 274 23.45 -10.30 7.91
CA LEU A 274 23.42 -9.12 8.76
C LEU A 274 22.32 -9.27 9.83
N ARG A 275 22.57 -8.77 11.05
CA ARG A 275 21.65 -8.86 12.20
C ARG A 275 21.84 -7.70 13.17
N ARG A 276 20.75 -7.16 13.72
CA ARG A 276 20.78 -6.11 14.77
C ARG A 276 20.71 -6.67 16.20
N GLY A 277 21.60 -7.61 16.54
CA GLY A 277 21.71 -8.14 17.92
C GLY A 277 20.39 -8.66 18.51
N GLN A 278 20.07 -8.27 19.75
CA GLN A 278 18.86 -8.73 20.48
C GLN A 278 17.60 -7.87 20.21
N ASP A 279 17.76 -6.67 19.67
CA ASP A 279 16.66 -5.73 19.42
C ASP A 279 16.38 -5.69 17.91
N GLN A 280 15.78 -6.77 17.41
CA GLN A 280 15.55 -6.91 15.97
C GLN A 280 14.47 -5.95 15.49
N GLY A 281 13.39 -5.71 16.23
CA GLY A 281 12.43 -4.62 15.95
C GLY A 281 12.06 -4.44 14.46
N GLY A 282 11.69 -5.52 13.76
CA GLY A 282 11.39 -5.44 12.32
C GLY A 282 12.61 -5.26 11.39
N PHE A 283 13.81 -5.61 11.84
CA PHE A 283 15.05 -5.52 11.06
C PHE A 283 14.92 -6.18 9.69
N GLY A 284 15.16 -5.41 8.64
CA GLY A 284 14.97 -5.83 7.24
C GLY A 284 13.58 -5.54 6.68
N SER A 285 12.78 -4.67 7.32
CA SER A 285 11.47 -4.24 6.79
C SER A 285 11.55 -3.42 5.51
N SER A 286 12.70 -2.79 5.26
CA SER A 286 13.09 -2.11 4.03
C SER A 286 14.62 -2.06 3.95
N LEU A 287 15.16 -1.98 2.73
CA LEU A 287 16.58 -2.14 2.42
C LEU A 287 16.99 -1.11 1.38
N ALA A 288 18.22 -0.61 1.48
CA ALA A 288 18.89 0.10 0.40
C ALA A 288 20.37 -0.30 0.34
N VAL A 289 21.00 -0.14 -0.81
CA VAL A 289 22.42 -0.42 -1.05
C VAL A 289 23.03 0.82 -1.71
N SER A 290 24.25 1.18 -1.34
CA SER A 290 24.97 2.24 -2.05
C SER A 290 25.24 1.86 -3.51
N GLU A 291 25.46 2.86 -4.34
CA GLU A 291 25.66 2.70 -5.78
C GLU A 291 26.80 1.72 -6.09
N ASP A 292 27.86 1.79 -5.30
CA ASP A 292 29.07 0.97 -5.42
C ASP A 292 28.98 -0.39 -4.70
N GLY A 293 27.87 -0.69 -4.02
CA GLY A 293 27.68 -1.94 -3.30
C GLY A 293 28.47 -2.09 -2.00
N ASN A 294 29.11 -1.02 -1.48
CA ASN A 294 29.96 -1.10 -0.28
C ASN A 294 29.27 -0.71 1.04
N VAL A 295 28.07 -0.15 0.98
CA VAL A 295 27.26 0.23 2.15
C VAL A 295 25.85 -0.34 2.02
N ILE A 296 25.37 -0.96 3.09
CA ILE A 296 24.02 -1.51 3.16
C ILE A 296 23.25 -0.81 4.28
N PHE A 297 22.05 -0.35 3.94
CA PHE A 297 21.12 0.29 4.85
C PHE A 297 19.99 -0.69 5.18
N VAL A 298 19.79 -0.95 6.47
CA VAL A 298 18.75 -1.88 6.93
C VAL A 298 17.82 -1.18 7.90
N ALA A 299 16.56 -1.03 7.50
CA ALA A 299 15.51 -0.49 8.35
C ALA A 299 15.20 -1.41 9.54
N ALA A 300 14.95 -0.82 10.70
CA ALA A 300 14.54 -1.50 11.93
C ALA A 300 13.47 -0.66 12.65
N PRO A 301 12.23 -0.58 12.14
CA PRO A 301 11.21 0.35 12.62
C PRO A 301 10.72 0.09 14.05
N GLY A 302 10.77 -1.14 14.52
CA GLY A 302 10.49 -1.51 15.91
C GLY A 302 11.68 -1.29 16.86
N ALA A 303 12.81 -0.76 16.37
CA ALA A 303 13.96 -0.46 17.21
C ALA A 303 13.59 0.48 18.35
N SER A 304 14.05 0.14 19.56
CA SER A 304 14.04 1.12 20.64
C SER A 304 15.24 2.06 20.49
N VAL A 305 15.11 3.33 20.85
CA VAL A 305 16.17 4.34 20.66
C VAL A 305 16.36 5.18 21.92
N TYR A 306 17.51 5.84 22.05
CA TYR A 306 17.71 6.78 23.16
C TYR A 306 17.08 8.12 22.81
N ASP A 307 16.46 8.76 23.80
CA ASP A 307 16.04 10.16 23.73
C ASP A 307 17.27 11.05 24.03
N PRO A 308 17.82 11.77 23.05
CA PRO A 308 18.99 12.62 23.27
C PRO A 308 18.70 13.81 24.20
N GLU A 309 17.45 14.27 24.24
CA GLU A 309 17.03 15.39 25.08
C GLU A 309 16.74 14.95 26.51
N GLN A 310 16.33 13.69 26.70
CA GLN A 310 15.99 13.15 28.03
C GLN A 310 16.64 11.77 28.30
N PRO A 311 17.99 11.68 28.38
CA PRO A 311 18.71 10.41 28.51
C PRO A 311 18.31 9.59 29.75
N GLN A 312 17.79 10.26 30.78
CA GLN A 312 17.39 9.66 32.05
C GLN A 312 16.06 8.88 31.95
N ARG A 313 15.26 9.07 30.90
CA ARG A 313 13.95 8.42 30.74
C ARG A 313 14.01 7.01 30.15
N GLY A 314 15.21 6.51 29.86
CA GLY A 314 15.40 5.20 29.24
C GLY A 314 15.16 5.25 27.73
N ARG A 315 15.00 4.07 27.11
CA ARG A 315 14.82 3.95 25.66
C ARG A 315 13.36 4.16 25.27
N LEU A 316 13.13 4.93 24.21
CA LEU A 316 11.85 5.09 23.54
C LEU A 316 11.59 3.83 22.71
N VAL A 317 10.48 3.16 22.97
CA VAL A 317 10.13 1.89 22.31
C VAL A 317 9.51 2.13 20.93
N ASN A 318 9.87 1.29 19.97
CA ASN A 318 9.40 1.37 18.58
C ASN A 318 9.48 2.78 17.98
N ALA A 319 10.55 3.51 18.26
CA ALA A 319 10.81 4.78 17.58
C ALA A 319 11.35 4.53 16.17
N GLY A 320 12.11 3.44 16.00
CA GLY A 320 12.64 3.03 14.70
C GLY A 320 13.93 3.72 14.31
N GLY A 321 14.51 3.27 13.19
CA GLY A 321 15.76 3.80 12.63
C GLY A 321 16.40 2.84 11.65
N VAL A 322 17.61 3.18 11.18
CA VAL A 322 18.35 2.45 10.14
C VAL A 322 19.70 2.02 10.67
N GLN A 323 19.99 0.73 10.61
CA GLN A 323 21.33 0.20 10.84
C GLN A 323 22.11 0.23 9.52
N ILE A 324 23.28 0.88 9.54
CA ILE A 324 24.21 0.90 8.40
C ILE A 324 25.27 -0.18 8.61
N TYR A 325 25.59 -0.90 7.53
CA TYR A 325 26.70 -1.85 7.44
C TYR A 325 27.67 -1.40 6.36
N GLN A 326 28.95 -1.58 6.64
CA GLN A 326 30.06 -1.23 5.75
C GLN A 326 30.80 -2.50 5.34
N ARG A 327 31.21 -2.55 4.07
CA ARG A 327 32.12 -3.57 3.56
C ARG A 327 33.56 -3.26 3.97
N THR A 328 34.24 -4.25 4.53
CA THR A 328 35.67 -4.18 4.89
C THR A 328 36.42 -5.35 4.27
N GLU A 329 37.75 -5.35 4.37
CA GLU A 329 38.58 -6.50 3.97
C GLU A 329 38.19 -7.80 4.70
N SER A 330 37.64 -7.69 5.91
CA SER A 330 37.20 -8.82 6.73
C SER A 330 35.73 -9.23 6.52
N GLY A 331 35.03 -8.58 5.57
CA GLY A 331 33.61 -8.75 5.32
C GLY A 331 32.76 -7.58 5.83
N TRP A 332 31.47 -7.83 6.00
CA TRP A 332 30.48 -6.82 6.38
C TRP A 332 30.43 -6.60 7.89
N VAL A 333 30.58 -5.35 8.33
CA VAL A 333 30.53 -4.96 9.75
C VAL A 333 29.47 -3.88 9.99
N PRO A 334 28.79 -3.87 11.16
CA PRO A 334 27.90 -2.76 11.51
C PRO A 334 28.73 -1.48 11.70
N SER A 335 28.29 -0.39 11.08
CA SER A 335 28.92 0.94 11.18
C SER A 335 28.21 1.80 12.23
N ILE A 336 27.08 2.43 11.87
CA ILE A 336 26.30 3.32 12.74
C ILE A 336 24.81 2.97 12.71
N PHE A 337 24.09 3.44 13.72
CA PHE A 337 22.63 3.39 13.76
C PHE A 337 22.08 4.81 13.65
N VAL A 338 21.30 5.07 12.60
CA VAL A 338 20.69 6.36 12.30
C VAL A 338 19.27 6.37 12.86
N GLN A 339 18.97 7.39 13.67
CA GLN A 339 17.65 7.63 14.26
C GLN A 339 17.25 9.09 14.06
N GLU A 340 15.97 9.38 14.24
CA GLU A 340 15.46 10.76 14.28
C GLU A 340 16.17 11.58 15.39
N PRO A 341 16.48 12.88 15.16
CA PRO A 341 17.07 13.74 16.19
C PRO A 341 16.19 13.94 17.42
N GLN A 342 14.87 14.01 17.20
CA GLN A 342 13.84 14.12 18.23
C GLN A 342 12.87 12.94 18.12
N PRO A 343 13.31 11.74 18.52
CA PRO A 343 12.51 10.54 18.37
C PRO A 343 11.32 10.55 19.33
N TYR A 344 10.22 9.91 18.90
CA TYR A 344 9.08 9.62 19.74
C TYR A 344 8.86 8.10 19.81
N SER A 345 8.20 7.63 20.88
CA SER A 345 7.83 6.22 20.95
C SER A 345 6.69 5.91 19.97
N LEU A 346 6.67 4.69 19.44
CA LEU A 346 5.61 4.13 18.60
C LEU A 346 5.41 4.84 17.24
N THR A 347 6.36 5.65 16.79
CA THR A 347 6.34 6.23 15.43
C THR A 347 6.73 5.21 14.37
N ASN A 348 7.45 4.16 14.78
CA ASN A 348 8.01 3.13 13.94
C ASN A 348 8.70 3.69 12.68
N CYS A 349 9.47 4.77 12.83
CA CYS A 349 10.18 5.41 11.72
C CYS A 349 11.11 4.45 10.99
N ALA A 350 11.46 4.78 9.75
CA ALA A 350 12.09 3.86 8.81
C ALA A 350 11.21 2.63 8.56
N GLN A 351 9.91 2.84 8.31
CA GLN A 351 9.09 1.77 7.70
C GLN A 351 9.62 1.42 6.33
N ASP A 352 9.86 2.46 5.54
CA ASP A 352 10.49 2.38 4.24
C ASP A 352 11.69 3.33 4.17
N ILE A 353 12.69 2.96 3.37
CA ILE A 353 13.93 3.72 3.21
C ILE A 353 14.34 3.77 1.74
N ALA A 354 14.99 4.87 1.34
CA ALA A 354 15.61 5.00 0.04
C ALA A 354 16.94 5.73 0.17
N TYR A 355 17.90 5.41 -0.71
CA TYR A 355 19.23 6.02 -0.70
C TYR A 355 19.67 6.35 -2.13
N SER A 356 20.18 7.57 -2.33
CA SER A 356 20.81 7.98 -3.58
C SER A 356 21.79 9.12 -3.30
N GLN A 357 23.01 9.01 -3.85
CA GLN A 357 24.04 10.05 -3.86
C GLN A 357 24.31 10.66 -2.48
N GLY A 358 24.47 9.81 -1.46
CA GLY A 358 24.76 10.24 -0.10
C GLY A 358 23.55 10.73 0.70
N VAL A 359 22.33 10.71 0.14
CA VAL A 359 21.11 11.05 0.85
C VAL A 359 20.32 9.80 1.19
N LEU A 360 20.15 9.54 2.49
CA LEU A 360 19.25 8.53 3.04
C LEU A 360 17.93 9.20 3.41
N VAL A 361 16.83 8.66 2.91
CA VAL A 361 15.47 9.03 3.28
C VAL A 361 14.86 7.90 4.09
N PHE A 362 14.17 8.22 5.18
CA PHE A 362 13.34 7.26 5.86
C PHE A 362 11.92 7.77 6.08
N GLY A 363 10.95 6.87 5.92
CA GLY A 363 9.53 7.13 6.12
C GLY A 363 9.06 6.88 7.55
N CYS A 364 8.24 7.80 8.09
CA CYS A 364 7.63 7.72 9.41
C CYS A 364 6.09 7.81 9.32
N PRO A 365 5.42 6.87 8.64
CA PRO A 365 3.99 6.99 8.33
C PRO A 365 3.09 6.97 9.57
N PHE A 366 3.53 6.35 10.66
CA PHE A 366 2.73 6.27 11.90
C PHE A 366 2.99 7.43 12.87
N ALA A 367 3.83 8.38 12.46
CA ALA A 367 4.13 9.51 13.29
C ALA A 367 3.03 10.60 13.17
N GLY A 368 2.85 11.37 14.23
CA GLY A 368 1.81 12.40 14.28
C GLY A 368 1.98 13.31 15.49
N ARG A 369 2.00 14.62 15.26
CA ARG A 369 1.98 15.63 16.32
C ARG A 369 0.86 16.63 16.03
N GLY A 370 -0.27 16.47 16.70
CA GLY A 370 -1.47 17.28 16.50
C GLY A 370 -2.46 16.67 15.50
N ILE A 371 -1.99 15.85 14.56
CA ILE A 371 -2.79 15.02 13.67
C ILE A 371 -2.21 13.61 13.71
N ASP A 372 -2.97 12.66 14.26
CA ASP A 372 -2.51 11.30 14.50
C ASP A 372 -2.27 10.57 13.17
N TYR A 373 -1.12 9.91 13.03
CA TYR A 373 -0.75 9.14 11.84
C TYR A 373 -0.78 9.93 10.51
N ALA A 374 -0.59 11.25 10.56
CA ALA A 374 -0.40 12.06 9.36
C ALA A 374 0.89 11.68 8.62
N GLY A 375 1.93 11.30 9.37
CA GLY A 375 3.23 10.89 8.86
C GLY A 375 4.15 12.06 8.51
N TRP A 376 5.44 11.72 8.39
CA TRP A 376 6.50 12.58 7.88
C TRP A 376 7.63 11.72 7.32
N ILE A 377 8.61 12.36 6.68
CA ILE A 377 9.89 11.74 6.32
C ILE A 377 11.05 12.51 6.97
N GLN A 378 12.18 11.84 7.10
CA GLN A 378 13.43 12.46 7.53
C GLN A 378 14.52 12.16 6.51
N LEU A 379 15.39 13.15 6.28
CA LEU A 379 16.51 13.06 5.36
C LEU A 379 17.83 13.19 6.11
N PHE A 380 18.81 12.39 5.70
CA PHE A 380 20.15 12.38 6.26
C PHE A 380 21.18 12.37 5.14
N GLU A 381 22.21 13.20 5.28
CA GLU A 381 23.43 13.09 4.50
C GLU A 381 24.33 12.05 5.15
N VAL A 382 24.68 11.01 4.41
CA VAL A 382 25.51 9.90 4.84
C VAL A 382 26.83 9.98 4.09
N GLU A 383 27.94 9.83 4.81
CA GLU A 383 29.26 9.72 4.17
C GLU A 383 29.34 8.45 3.32
N LEU A 384 30.12 8.49 2.23
CA LEU A 384 30.17 7.40 1.24
C LEU A 384 30.59 6.06 1.83
N ASP A 385 31.38 6.05 2.91
CA ASP A 385 31.78 4.83 3.63
C ASP A 385 30.75 4.36 4.67
N GLY A 386 29.66 5.09 4.84
CA GLY A 386 28.61 4.81 5.82
C GLY A 386 29.03 5.07 7.27
N SER A 387 30.14 5.77 7.52
CA SER A 387 30.69 5.97 8.87
C SER A 387 30.00 7.09 9.66
N ARG A 388 29.36 8.04 8.97
CA ARG A 388 28.66 9.17 9.57
C ARG A 388 27.37 9.49 8.84
N ALA A 389 26.36 9.89 9.60
CA ALA A 389 25.12 10.46 9.08
C ALA A 389 24.83 11.79 9.78
N ARG A 390 24.45 12.81 9.02
CA ARG A 390 24.04 14.13 9.49
C ARG A 390 22.59 14.35 9.07
N HIS A 391 21.74 14.73 10.01
CA HIS A 391 20.36 15.11 9.69
C HIS A 391 20.36 16.33 8.75
N LEU A 392 19.56 16.24 7.69
CA LEU A 392 19.37 17.32 6.72
C LEU A 392 18.11 18.09 7.05
N GLU A 393 16.97 17.44 6.95
CA GLU A 393 15.67 18.06 7.15
C GLU A 393 14.59 17.03 7.48
N LYS A 394 13.46 17.54 7.96
CA LYS A 394 12.22 16.81 8.19
C LYS A 394 11.17 17.40 7.26
N ILE A 395 10.41 16.55 6.58
CA ILE A 395 9.29 16.98 5.72
C ILE A 395 8.00 16.38 6.26
N ASP A 396 7.09 17.24 6.71
CA ASP A 396 5.72 16.88 7.10
C ASP A 396 4.84 16.72 5.85
N SER A 397 3.73 15.95 5.97
CA SER A 397 2.77 15.85 4.87
C SER A 397 2.25 17.24 4.47
N PRO A 398 2.30 17.61 3.17
CA PRO A 398 1.69 18.83 2.66
C PRO A 398 0.17 18.91 2.86
N ASN A 399 -0.49 17.74 2.99
CA ASN A 399 -1.93 17.62 3.20
C ASN A 399 -2.24 16.69 4.39
N ALA A 400 -1.65 17.02 5.55
CA ALA A 400 -1.76 16.22 6.75
C ALA A 400 -3.21 15.89 7.14
N GLN A 401 -3.53 14.59 7.14
CA GLN A 401 -4.82 14.03 7.51
C GLN A 401 -4.64 12.99 8.62
N GLU A 402 -5.67 12.79 9.45
CA GLU A 402 -5.67 11.70 10.43
C GLU A 402 -5.62 10.37 9.67
N GLY A 403 -4.57 9.58 9.91
CA GLY A 403 -4.35 8.35 9.14
C GLY A 403 -3.93 8.58 7.69
N GLY A 404 -3.29 9.70 7.36
CA GLY A 404 -2.75 9.97 6.02
C GLY A 404 -1.57 9.07 5.63
N TYR A 405 -0.77 8.63 6.61
CA TYR A 405 0.39 7.75 6.45
C TYR A 405 1.43 8.26 5.45
N PHE A 406 1.69 9.57 5.39
CA PHE A 406 2.75 10.13 4.55
C PHE A 406 4.12 9.57 4.94
N GLY A 407 4.91 9.15 3.95
CA GLY A 407 6.15 8.40 4.18
C GLY A 407 5.92 6.89 4.27
N PHE A 408 4.79 6.37 3.77
CA PHE A 408 4.54 4.93 3.72
C PHE A 408 5.51 4.22 2.78
N SER A 409 5.74 4.82 1.61
CA SER A 409 6.75 4.45 0.63
C SER A 409 7.59 5.68 0.28
N VAL A 410 8.88 5.49 0.02
CA VAL A 410 9.79 6.56 -0.37
C VAL A 410 10.71 6.10 -1.51
N ALA A 411 10.98 6.99 -2.45
CA ALA A 411 11.98 6.77 -3.50
C ALA A 411 12.79 8.04 -3.74
N ILE A 412 14.08 7.89 -4.03
CA ILE A 412 14.96 9.01 -4.32
C ILE A 412 15.91 8.65 -5.46
N ASP A 413 16.05 9.54 -6.42
CA ASP A 413 17.15 9.51 -7.39
C ASP A 413 17.63 10.93 -7.68
N SER A 414 18.90 11.19 -7.35
CA SER A 414 19.50 12.52 -7.48
C SER A 414 18.65 13.59 -6.76
N ASP A 415 18.09 14.54 -7.52
CA ASP A 415 17.29 15.65 -7.00
C ASP A 415 15.79 15.33 -6.90
N VAL A 416 15.34 14.15 -7.35
CA VAL A 416 13.93 13.76 -7.32
C VAL A 416 13.68 12.88 -6.11
N LEU A 417 12.71 13.29 -5.28
CA LEU A 417 12.21 12.53 -4.15
C LEU A 417 10.70 12.31 -4.34
N ALA A 418 10.24 11.08 -4.18
CA ALA A 418 8.83 10.75 -4.24
C ALA A 418 8.38 10.05 -2.96
N VAL A 419 7.18 10.39 -2.48
CA VAL A 419 6.67 9.93 -1.17
C VAL A 419 5.20 9.53 -1.27
N GLY A 420 4.88 8.32 -0.80
CA GLY A 420 3.50 7.82 -0.71
C GLY A 420 2.80 8.19 0.59
N ALA A 421 1.52 8.52 0.49
CA ALA A 421 0.59 8.79 1.58
C ALA A 421 -0.72 8.01 1.33
N ILE A 422 -0.66 6.70 1.58
CA ILE A 422 -1.69 5.75 1.15
C ILE A 422 -3.06 5.95 1.82
N GLY A 423 -3.13 6.71 2.91
CA GLY A 423 -4.37 6.97 3.64
C GLY A 423 -5.03 8.30 3.30
N GLU A 424 -4.36 9.18 2.54
CA GLU A 424 -4.91 10.46 2.14
C GLU A 424 -5.94 10.32 1.00
N ALA A 425 -6.98 11.16 1.03
CA ALA A 425 -8.03 11.24 -0.01
C ALA A 425 -8.81 9.92 -0.28
N GLU A 426 -8.83 8.98 0.67
CA GLU A 426 -9.47 7.65 0.59
C GLU A 426 -8.93 6.67 -0.48
N THR A 427 -8.31 7.18 -1.55
CA THR A 427 -7.70 6.39 -2.64
C THR A 427 -6.18 6.24 -2.49
N GLY A 428 -5.55 7.07 -1.66
CA GLY A 428 -4.10 7.20 -1.55
C GLY A 428 -3.57 8.33 -2.43
N ARG A 429 -2.41 8.86 -2.04
CA ARG A 429 -1.73 9.98 -2.71
C ARG A 429 -0.24 9.72 -2.80
N ALA A 430 0.42 10.34 -3.77
CA ALA A 430 1.87 10.49 -3.75
C ALA A 430 2.28 11.94 -4.04
N TYR A 431 3.48 12.27 -3.61
CA TYR A 431 4.07 13.60 -3.72
C TYR A 431 5.42 13.50 -4.38
N ILE A 432 5.69 14.38 -5.35
CA ILE A 432 6.99 14.50 -6.00
C ILE A 432 7.62 15.83 -5.60
N PHE A 433 8.83 15.74 -5.07
CA PHE A 433 9.68 16.84 -4.64
C PHE A 433 10.87 16.96 -5.56
N ASN A 434 11.30 18.19 -5.83
CA ASN A 434 12.62 18.45 -6.42
C ASN A 434 13.49 19.15 -5.38
N ARG A 435 14.77 18.82 -5.38
CA ARG A 435 15.79 19.54 -4.62
C ARG A 435 16.18 20.84 -5.32
N ASP A 436 16.24 21.92 -4.57
CA ASP A 436 16.87 23.18 -4.98
C ASP A 436 17.85 23.68 -3.91
N SER A 437 18.26 24.95 -3.98
CA SER A 437 19.19 25.55 -3.01
C SER A 437 18.63 25.67 -1.59
N GLU A 438 17.31 25.59 -1.41
CA GLU A 438 16.62 25.75 -0.14
C GLU A 438 16.22 24.40 0.50
N GLY A 439 16.23 23.29 -0.26
CA GLY A 439 15.89 21.95 0.24
C GLY A 439 15.06 21.17 -0.78
N TYR A 440 14.33 20.15 -0.31
CA TYR A 440 13.35 19.45 -1.15
C TYR A 440 11.98 20.14 -1.07
N ASN A 441 11.53 20.71 -2.19
CA ASN A 441 10.25 21.42 -2.29
C ASN A 441 9.21 20.60 -3.06
N VAL A 442 7.96 20.60 -2.59
CA VAL A 442 6.85 19.93 -3.29
C VAL A 442 6.66 20.60 -4.64
N VAL A 443 6.75 19.83 -5.71
CA VAL A 443 6.54 20.34 -7.08
C VAL A 443 5.25 19.77 -7.66
N ARG A 444 4.85 18.57 -7.23
CA ARG A 444 3.62 17.95 -7.69
C ARG A 444 2.97 17.08 -6.62
N GLU A 445 1.68 17.29 -6.45
CA GLU A 445 0.77 16.36 -5.80
C GLU A 445 0.14 15.48 -6.88
N VAL A 446 0.18 14.16 -6.72
CA VAL A 446 -0.41 13.22 -7.67
C VAL A 446 -1.42 12.32 -6.98
N THR A 447 -2.57 12.17 -7.62
CA THR A 447 -3.63 11.24 -7.26
C THR A 447 -3.97 10.40 -8.47
N PRO A 448 -4.41 9.16 -8.27
CA PRO A 448 -4.89 8.36 -9.37
C PRO A 448 -6.15 9.02 -9.95
N ILE A 449 -6.14 9.32 -11.25
CA ILE A 449 -7.31 9.85 -11.95
C ILE A 449 -8.29 8.68 -12.17
N ASN A 450 -9.58 8.90 -11.92
CA ASN A 450 -10.65 7.95 -12.24
C ASN A 450 -10.61 6.57 -11.52
N THR A 451 -9.96 6.45 -10.37
CA THR A 451 -9.95 5.20 -9.59
C THR A 451 -11.03 5.16 -8.52
N GLN A 452 -11.53 3.95 -8.25
CA GLN A 452 -12.47 3.66 -7.17
C GLN A 452 -11.86 3.95 -5.79
N ASN A 453 -12.71 4.11 -4.77
CA ASN A 453 -12.28 4.23 -3.36
C ASN A 453 -11.31 3.09 -2.99
N ARG A 454 -10.22 3.40 -2.27
CA ARG A 454 -9.21 2.44 -1.76
C ARG A 454 -8.30 1.80 -2.82
N ALA A 455 -7.88 2.57 -3.83
CA ALA A 455 -6.89 2.15 -4.82
C ALA A 455 -5.50 1.81 -4.24
N SER A 456 -5.24 2.19 -2.98
CA SER A 456 -3.93 2.06 -2.33
C SER A 456 -2.81 2.72 -3.16
N PHE A 457 -3.11 3.85 -3.80
CA PHE A 457 -2.14 4.59 -4.58
C PHE A 457 -1.02 5.14 -3.69
N GLY A 458 0.22 5.00 -4.14
CA GLY A 458 1.39 5.26 -3.30
C GLY A 458 1.82 4.05 -2.48
N TRP A 459 1.33 2.84 -2.80
CA TRP A 459 1.70 1.62 -2.08
C TRP A 459 3.20 1.32 -2.19
N ASP A 460 3.74 1.40 -3.40
CA ASP A 460 5.16 1.29 -3.70
C ASP A 460 5.52 2.35 -4.74
N ILE A 461 6.73 2.89 -4.67
CA ILE A 461 7.19 4.00 -5.52
C ILE A 461 8.62 3.74 -5.93
N ALA A 462 8.95 4.01 -7.20
CA ALA A 462 10.33 4.03 -7.69
C ALA A 462 10.62 5.33 -8.43
N ALA A 463 11.86 5.80 -8.33
CA ALA A 463 12.35 6.99 -9.03
C ALA A 463 13.68 6.69 -9.72
N LEU A 464 13.83 7.12 -10.96
CA LEU A 464 15.06 6.96 -11.74
C LEU A 464 15.09 7.99 -12.87
N GLU A 465 16.19 8.73 -13.00
CA GLU A 465 16.48 9.59 -14.16
C GLU A 465 15.34 10.57 -14.52
N GLY A 466 14.72 11.17 -13.50
CA GLY A 466 13.62 12.12 -13.71
C GLY A 466 12.27 11.49 -14.06
N ARG A 467 12.12 10.17 -13.83
CA ARG A 467 10.87 9.40 -13.92
C ARG A 467 10.49 8.91 -12.54
N VAL A 468 9.19 8.95 -12.23
CA VAL A 468 8.60 8.42 -10.99
C VAL A 468 7.48 7.48 -11.37
N VAL A 469 7.46 6.28 -10.79
CA VAL A 469 6.36 5.33 -10.95
C VAL A 469 5.71 5.03 -9.61
N VAL A 470 4.39 4.94 -9.62
CA VAL A 470 3.58 4.76 -8.42
C VAL A 470 2.66 3.57 -8.61
N GLY A 471 2.76 2.59 -7.71
CA GLY A 471 1.88 1.45 -7.65
C GLY A 471 0.55 1.77 -6.97
N ALA A 472 -0.54 1.22 -7.52
CA ALA A 472 -1.88 1.24 -6.95
C ALA A 472 -2.50 -0.17 -7.07
N PRO A 473 -2.01 -1.14 -6.31
CA PRO A 473 -2.34 -2.56 -6.48
C PRO A 473 -3.80 -2.91 -6.21
N ASP A 474 -4.53 -2.02 -5.54
CA ASP A 474 -5.93 -2.22 -5.22
C ASP A 474 -6.87 -1.46 -6.18
N SER A 475 -6.32 -0.73 -7.16
CA SER A 475 -7.07 -0.03 -8.20
C SER A 475 -7.54 -1.02 -9.29
N HIS A 476 -8.64 -0.73 -9.97
CA HIS A 476 -8.87 -0.97 -11.42
C HIS A 476 -10.35 -0.71 -11.77
N ARG A 477 -10.64 -0.31 -13.00
CA ARG A 477 -11.99 0.10 -13.45
C ARG A 477 -12.93 -1.08 -13.74
N VAL A 478 -12.39 -2.22 -14.19
CA VAL A 478 -13.18 -3.37 -14.68
C VAL A 478 -13.22 -4.53 -13.67
N ASN A 479 -12.12 -4.79 -12.97
CA ASN A 479 -11.92 -5.96 -12.09
C ASN A 479 -11.40 -5.52 -10.72
N PHE A 480 -12.10 -5.86 -9.65
CA PHE A 480 -11.74 -5.44 -8.28
C PHE A 480 -10.33 -5.96 -7.90
N TYR A 481 -9.45 -5.06 -7.43
CA TYR A 481 -8.07 -5.37 -7.00
C TYR A 481 -7.14 -6.00 -8.04
N ALA A 482 -7.35 -5.74 -9.34
CA ALA A 482 -6.42 -6.20 -10.38
C ALA A 482 -5.10 -5.39 -10.37
N GLY A 483 -5.15 -4.12 -9.97
CA GLY A 483 -4.01 -3.22 -9.79
C GLY A 483 -3.71 -2.32 -11.00
N SER A 484 -3.00 -1.22 -10.76
CA SER A 484 -2.44 -0.33 -11.78
C SER A 484 -1.06 0.21 -11.39
N VAL A 485 -0.32 0.72 -12.38
CA VAL A 485 0.91 1.50 -12.20
C VAL A 485 0.79 2.79 -12.97
N HIS A 486 1.11 3.90 -12.32
CA HIS A 486 1.08 5.24 -12.89
C HIS A 486 2.50 5.75 -13.07
N GLU A 487 2.80 6.30 -14.24
CA GLU A 487 4.09 6.87 -14.57
C GLU A 487 4.00 8.39 -14.67
N TYR A 488 4.95 9.06 -14.04
CA TYR A 488 5.13 10.49 -14.10
C TYR A 488 6.53 10.82 -14.61
N VAL A 489 6.60 11.75 -15.55
CA VAL A 489 7.87 12.29 -16.07
C VAL A 489 7.85 13.80 -16.01
N LYS A 490 9.04 14.38 -15.92
CA LYS A 490 9.21 15.82 -16.06
C LYS A 490 9.21 16.19 -17.54
N ARG A 491 8.18 16.94 -17.99
CA ARG A 491 8.18 17.61 -19.29
C ARG A 491 8.29 19.10 -19.03
N ASP A 492 9.34 19.73 -19.57
CA ASP A 492 9.72 21.10 -19.24
C ASP A 492 9.92 21.32 -17.72
N ALA A 493 9.17 22.24 -17.11
CA ALA A 493 9.23 22.56 -15.69
C ALA A 493 8.16 21.82 -14.86
N THR A 494 7.32 20.98 -15.47
CA THR A 494 6.18 20.34 -14.81
C THR A 494 6.24 18.83 -14.86
N TRP A 495 5.71 18.19 -13.81
CA TRP A 495 5.48 16.75 -13.79
C TRP A 495 4.12 16.44 -14.41
N VAL A 496 4.11 15.53 -15.37
CA VAL A 496 2.90 15.07 -16.06
C VAL A 496 2.79 13.56 -15.98
N GLU A 497 1.57 13.04 -15.96
CA GLU A 497 1.31 11.60 -16.09
C GLU A 497 1.63 11.19 -17.54
N ALA A 498 2.64 10.34 -17.71
CA ALA A 498 3.09 9.87 -19.01
C ALA A 498 2.50 8.51 -19.39
N GLY A 499 2.07 7.73 -18.40
CA GLY A 499 1.50 6.41 -18.63
C GLY A 499 0.62 5.92 -17.48
N LEU A 500 -0.43 5.18 -17.83
CA LEU A 500 -1.25 4.39 -16.92
C LEU A 500 -1.24 2.96 -17.44
N TYR A 501 -0.73 2.05 -16.62
CA TYR A 501 -0.55 0.65 -16.99
C TYR A 501 -1.40 -0.27 -16.12
N SER A 502 -1.91 -1.31 -16.75
CA SER A 502 -2.67 -2.40 -16.13
C SER A 502 -2.21 -3.72 -16.78
N ALA A 503 -2.41 -4.86 -16.11
CA ALA A 503 -2.06 -6.18 -16.64
C ALA A 503 -3.00 -6.67 -17.77
N THR A 504 -3.47 -5.81 -18.68
CA THR A 504 -4.44 -6.17 -19.72
C THR A 504 -3.80 -6.95 -20.88
N PRO A 505 -4.53 -7.89 -21.52
CA PRO A 505 -5.92 -8.28 -21.27
C PRO A 505 -6.09 -9.32 -20.14
N THR A 506 -5.01 -9.74 -19.47
CA THR A 506 -5.00 -10.86 -18.52
C THR A 506 -5.22 -10.45 -17.06
N ALA A 507 -5.71 -9.23 -16.83
CA ALA A 507 -5.82 -8.66 -15.49
C ALA A 507 -6.95 -9.35 -14.72
N ASP A 508 -6.60 -10.37 -13.94
CA ASP A 508 -7.55 -11.07 -13.09
C ASP A 508 -7.74 -10.35 -11.76
N ARG A 509 -8.87 -10.64 -11.12
CA ARG A 509 -9.16 -10.05 -9.81
C ARG A 509 -8.12 -10.52 -8.82
N TYR A 510 -7.62 -9.59 -8.02
CA TYR A 510 -6.65 -9.82 -6.95
C TYR A 510 -5.21 -10.07 -7.40
N ASP A 511 -4.87 -10.03 -8.69
CA ASP A 511 -3.48 -10.17 -9.16
C ASP A 511 -2.53 -9.12 -8.57
N ARG A 512 -3.09 -7.96 -8.21
CA ARG A 512 -2.39 -6.84 -7.57
C ARG A 512 -1.19 -6.38 -8.37
N PHE A 513 -1.38 -6.21 -9.67
CA PHE A 513 -0.41 -5.54 -10.52
C PHE A 513 0.01 -4.19 -9.94
N GLY A 514 1.31 -3.92 -9.89
CA GLY A 514 1.84 -2.71 -9.24
C GLY A 514 1.94 -2.82 -7.71
N LYS A 515 1.87 -4.04 -7.15
CA LYS A 515 2.13 -4.27 -5.71
C LYS A 515 3.57 -3.93 -5.34
N SER A 516 4.47 -4.18 -6.27
CA SER A 516 5.83 -3.67 -6.24
C SER A 516 6.16 -3.07 -7.60
N VAL A 517 7.00 -2.04 -7.62
CA VAL A 517 7.45 -1.38 -8.84
C VAL A 517 8.96 -1.16 -8.80
N ALA A 518 9.60 -1.23 -9.97
CA ALA A 518 11.00 -0.85 -10.13
C ALA A 518 11.20 -0.19 -11.51
N LEU A 519 12.29 0.55 -11.66
CA LEU A 519 12.63 1.24 -12.90
C LEU A 519 13.95 0.72 -13.48
N LEU A 520 13.91 0.49 -14.79
CA LEU A 520 15.08 0.50 -15.65
C LEU A 520 15.10 1.82 -16.41
N SER A 521 16.23 2.18 -17.03
CA SER A 521 16.34 3.40 -17.83
C SER A 521 15.34 3.45 -18.99
N ASP A 522 14.91 2.28 -19.49
CA ASP A 522 14.02 2.13 -20.65
C ASP A 522 12.71 1.40 -20.35
N SER A 523 12.41 1.07 -19.09
CA SER A 523 11.18 0.33 -18.75
C SER A 523 10.72 0.49 -17.31
N VAL A 524 9.42 0.39 -17.11
CA VAL A 524 8.80 0.12 -15.80
C VAL A 524 8.71 -1.38 -15.60
N ILE A 525 9.05 -1.85 -14.41
CA ILE A 525 8.80 -3.23 -13.97
C ILE A 525 7.69 -3.19 -12.93
N ALA A 526 6.64 -3.97 -13.15
CA ALA A 526 5.51 -4.10 -12.24
C ALA A 526 5.37 -5.55 -11.77
N GLY A 527 5.29 -5.75 -10.45
CA GLY A 527 5.01 -7.05 -9.85
C GLY A 527 3.50 -7.29 -9.70
N ALA A 528 3.07 -8.49 -10.02
CA ALA A 528 1.72 -9.01 -9.78
C ALA A 528 1.85 -10.33 -8.98
N PRO A 529 2.13 -10.26 -7.67
CA PRO A 529 2.45 -11.45 -6.88
C PRO A 529 1.29 -12.43 -6.77
N ASN A 530 0.06 -12.00 -6.97
CA ASN A 530 -1.12 -12.84 -6.85
C ASN A 530 -1.62 -13.38 -8.20
N GLU A 531 -0.85 -13.16 -9.27
CA GLU A 531 -1.12 -13.71 -10.60
C GLU A 531 -0.97 -15.25 -10.60
N ASP A 532 -1.85 -15.93 -11.35
CA ASP A 532 -2.13 -17.36 -11.20
C ASP A 532 -1.48 -18.25 -12.28
N SER A 533 -0.62 -17.71 -13.16
CA SER A 533 -0.21 -18.49 -14.32
C SER A 533 0.70 -19.68 -14.02
N GLY A 534 0.51 -20.80 -14.72
CA GLY A 534 1.38 -21.97 -14.66
C GLY A 534 2.67 -21.89 -15.49
N GLY A 535 2.85 -20.83 -16.29
CA GLY A 535 3.93 -20.76 -17.27
C GLY A 535 4.08 -19.39 -17.91
N SER A 536 4.46 -19.36 -19.19
CA SER A 536 4.67 -18.11 -19.94
C SER A 536 3.40 -17.55 -20.58
N ASP A 537 2.29 -18.30 -20.54
CA ASP A 537 0.98 -17.80 -20.98
C ASP A 537 0.28 -17.13 -19.79
N PRO A 538 0.09 -15.80 -19.80
CA PRO A 538 -0.57 -15.09 -18.70
C PRO A 538 -2.07 -15.42 -18.56
N ASN A 539 -2.66 -16.24 -19.44
CA ASN A 539 -4.04 -16.72 -19.29
C ASN A 539 -4.13 -18.12 -18.64
N ASP A 540 -3.00 -18.76 -18.35
CA ASP A 540 -2.94 -20.12 -17.81
C ASP A 540 -3.13 -20.15 -16.29
N ASN A 541 -4.35 -19.93 -15.77
CA ASN A 541 -4.62 -19.88 -14.32
C ASN A 541 -4.58 -21.24 -13.59
N SER A 542 -3.70 -22.15 -14.03
CA SER A 542 -3.53 -23.49 -13.46
C SER A 542 -2.68 -23.50 -12.18
N LEU A 543 -2.00 -22.40 -11.82
CA LEU A 543 -1.07 -22.35 -10.71
C LEU A 543 -1.26 -21.13 -9.80
N PRO A 544 -2.28 -21.16 -8.92
CA PRO A 544 -2.69 -20.01 -8.14
C PRO A 544 -1.57 -19.34 -7.32
N GLU A 545 -1.57 -18.00 -7.29
CA GLU A 545 -0.66 -17.15 -6.54
C GLU A 545 0.83 -17.47 -6.78
N SER A 546 1.17 -17.91 -7.99
CA SER A 546 2.56 -18.18 -8.36
C SER A 546 3.32 -16.88 -8.63
N GLY A 547 2.60 -15.84 -9.04
CA GLY A 547 3.10 -14.48 -9.24
C GLY A 547 3.87 -14.30 -10.55
N ALA A 548 3.90 -13.06 -11.03
CA ALA A 548 4.57 -12.69 -12.27
C ALA A 548 5.05 -11.24 -12.26
N LEU A 549 5.88 -10.89 -13.24
CA LEU A 549 6.29 -9.51 -13.49
C LEU A 549 5.93 -9.10 -14.92
N TYR A 550 5.78 -7.79 -15.10
CA TYR A 550 5.54 -7.18 -16.39
C TYR A 550 6.62 -6.12 -16.62
N LYS A 551 7.37 -6.25 -17.71
CA LYS A 551 8.29 -5.21 -18.19
C LYS A 551 7.59 -4.38 -19.25
N ILE A 552 7.46 -3.10 -18.98
CA ILE A 552 6.66 -2.16 -19.74
C ILE A 552 7.63 -1.15 -20.36
N PRO A 553 7.82 -1.17 -21.69
CA PRO A 553 8.66 -0.17 -22.36
C PRO A 553 8.12 1.24 -22.13
N VAL A 554 9.00 2.18 -21.81
CA VAL A 554 8.64 3.59 -21.67
C VAL A 554 9.16 4.39 -22.85
N GLN A 555 8.40 5.41 -23.25
CA GLN A 555 8.76 6.31 -24.35
C GLN A 555 9.64 7.47 -23.88
#